data_AF-A0A4P8SSF5-F1
#
_entry.id   AF-A0A4P8SSF5-F1
#
_cell.length_a   1.000
_cell.length_b   1.000
_cell.length_c   1.000
_cell.angle_alpha   90.00
_cell.angle_beta   90.00
_cell.angle_gamma   90.00
#
_symmetry.space_group_name_H-M   'P 1'
#
loop_
_entity.id
_entity.type
_entity.pdbx_description
1 polymer ?
#
loop_
_entity_poly.entity_id
_entity_poly.type
_entity_poly.pdbx_seq_one_letter_code
_entity_poly.pdbx_strand_id
1 'polypeptide(L)'
;MVEVDDWGLHAGRDHNRDRQAPIIGLWDLCLGEDPQWLHRLDDDMSMSTFDHGLWFGGGANWTLDDLRAVGTRPWDDLDGGVASAAALLETADRIDALTLNDIRSVTGTVPVEWDTTQRELLELASILFVRAEGVAQRLRTAAAHSRFA
;
A
#
# COMPACT_ATOMS: atom_id res chain seq x y z
N MET A 1 9.48 -13.25 -19.19
CA MET A 1 8.50 -14.23 -18.66
C MET A 1 8.24 -13.80 -17.24
N VAL A 2 6.99 -13.63 -16.85
CA VAL A 2 6.61 -13.12 -15.52
C VAL A 2 5.98 -14.30 -14.79
N GLU A 3 6.48 -14.62 -13.60
CA GLU A 3 5.85 -15.57 -12.69
C GLU A 3 4.95 -14.75 -11.76
N VAL A 4 3.65 -15.01 -11.81
CA VAL A 4 2.66 -14.37 -10.95
C VAL A 4 2.40 -15.30 -9.78
N ASP A 5 2.20 -14.72 -8.59
CA ASP A 5 1.40 -15.31 -7.51
C ASP A 5 2.11 -16.05 -6.34
N ASP A 6 3.28 -15.60 -5.90
CA ASP A 6 3.70 -15.90 -4.52
C ASP A 6 4.48 -14.74 -3.90
N TRP A 7 3.75 -13.95 -3.08
CA TRP A 7 4.27 -12.83 -2.28
C TRP A 7 5.58 -13.17 -1.56
N GLY A 8 5.76 -14.42 -1.09
CA GLY A 8 6.96 -14.82 -0.33
C GLY A 8 8.10 -15.39 -1.18
N LEU A 9 7.81 -15.90 -2.38
CA LEU A 9 8.73 -16.79 -3.12
C LEU A 9 10.10 -16.16 -3.42
N HIS A 10 10.12 -14.88 -3.78
CA HIS A 10 11.34 -14.16 -4.14
C HIS A 10 11.78 -13.13 -3.10
N ALA A 11 11.23 -13.15 -1.89
CA ALA A 11 11.58 -12.20 -0.82
C ALA A 11 13.08 -12.15 -0.53
N GLY A 12 13.78 -13.29 -0.63
CA GLY A 12 15.23 -13.39 -0.40
C GLY A 12 16.14 -12.95 -1.55
N ARG A 13 15.60 -12.44 -2.67
CA ARG A 13 16.33 -12.02 -3.87
C ARG A 13 16.33 -10.49 -4.00
N ASP A 14 17.34 -9.92 -4.67
CA ASP A 14 17.48 -8.47 -4.94
C ASP A 14 16.83 -7.57 -3.89
N HIS A 15 17.25 -7.64 -2.62
CA HIS A 15 16.70 -6.78 -1.56
C HIS A 15 15.15 -6.69 -1.51
N ASN A 16 14.44 -7.74 -1.96
CA ASN A 16 12.99 -7.71 -2.08
C ASN A 16 12.32 -7.57 -0.72
N ARG A 17 12.92 -8.08 0.35
CA ARG A 17 12.47 -7.80 1.73
C ARG A 17 12.37 -6.31 2.05
N ASP A 18 13.27 -5.50 1.49
CA ASP A 18 13.29 -4.05 1.69
C ASP A 18 12.23 -3.38 0.81
N ARG A 19 12.05 -3.87 -0.43
CA ARG A 19 11.02 -3.39 -1.37
C ARG A 19 9.60 -3.78 -0.97
N GLN A 20 9.43 -4.89 -0.27
CA GLN A 20 8.13 -5.40 0.18
C GLN A 20 7.55 -4.57 1.31
N ALA A 21 8.37 -4.01 2.19
CA ALA A 21 7.90 -3.16 3.27
C ALA A 21 7.05 -1.97 2.81
N PRO A 22 7.49 -1.11 1.87
CA PRO A 22 6.66 -0.03 1.34
C PRO A 22 5.44 -0.53 0.56
N ILE A 23 5.53 -1.70 -0.08
CA ILE A 23 4.38 -2.31 -0.77
C ILE A 23 3.30 -2.72 0.24
N ILE A 24 3.66 -3.36 1.36
CA ILE A 24 2.73 -3.68 2.44
C ILE A 24 2.08 -2.41 2.99
N GLY A 25 2.89 -1.37 3.23
CA GLY A 25 2.38 -0.09 3.72
C GLY A 25 1.37 0.54 2.77
N LEU A 26 1.64 0.53 1.46
CA LEU A 26 0.72 1.04 0.44
C LEU A 26 -0.53 0.16 0.31
N TRP A 27 -0.38 -1.16 0.33
CA TRP A 27 -1.50 -2.11 0.28
C TRP A 27 -2.49 -1.86 1.41
N ASP A 28 -2.00 -1.74 2.64
CA ASP A 28 -2.87 -1.48 3.79
C ASP A 28 -3.45 -0.07 3.75
N LEU A 29 -2.61 0.96 3.50
CA LEU A 29 -3.06 2.34 3.43
C LEU A 29 -4.17 2.54 2.39
N CYS A 30 -3.99 1.97 1.21
CA CYS A 30 -4.87 2.15 0.06
C CYS A 30 -5.90 1.04 -0.11
N LEU A 31 -6.11 0.16 0.87
CA LEU A 31 -7.13 -0.90 0.80
C LEU A 31 -6.96 -1.75 -0.47
N GLY A 32 -5.74 -2.24 -0.68
CA GLY A 32 -5.38 -3.00 -1.86
C GLY A 32 -6.22 -4.27 -1.97
N GLU A 33 -6.73 -4.52 -3.16
CA GLU A 33 -7.32 -5.79 -3.58
C GLU A 33 -6.63 -6.22 -4.88
N ASP A 34 -6.76 -7.50 -5.22
CA ASP A 34 -6.13 -8.12 -6.40
C ASP A 34 -4.59 -7.97 -6.41
N PRO A 35 -3.86 -8.88 -5.75
CA PRO A 35 -2.40 -8.87 -5.71
C PRO A 35 -1.76 -8.92 -7.11
N GLN A 36 -1.20 -7.80 -7.57
CA GLN A 36 -0.55 -7.69 -8.88
C GLN A 36 0.95 -7.34 -8.74
N TRP A 37 1.77 -8.39 -8.70
CA TRP A 37 3.22 -8.32 -8.49
C TRP A 37 4.01 -8.70 -9.75
N LEU A 38 5.08 -7.96 -10.04
CA LEU A 38 6.01 -8.30 -11.11
C LEU A 38 7.39 -8.59 -10.54
N HIS A 39 7.97 -9.70 -10.98
CA HIS A 39 9.37 -10.04 -10.76
C HIS A 39 10.14 -9.98 -12.07
N ARG A 40 11.27 -9.28 -12.06
CA ARG A 40 12.14 -9.14 -13.23
C ARG A 40 13.20 -10.24 -13.28
N LEU A 41 13.08 -11.14 -14.25
CA LEU A 41 14.04 -12.24 -14.44
C LEU A 41 15.47 -11.77 -14.77
N ASP A 42 15.58 -10.63 -15.46
CA ASP A 42 16.85 -10.04 -15.90
C ASP A 42 17.55 -9.20 -14.82
N ASP A 43 16.91 -9.06 -13.65
CA ASP A 43 17.33 -8.16 -12.58
C ASP A 43 17.14 -8.85 -11.21
N ASP A 44 17.71 -10.05 -11.06
CA ASP A 44 17.67 -10.88 -9.83
C ASP A 44 16.29 -10.93 -9.15
N MET A 45 15.22 -11.09 -9.93
CA MET A 45 13.83 -11.17 -9.46
C MET A 45 13.34 -9.91 -8.73
N SER A 46 13.88 -8.74 -9.04
CA SER A 46 13.47 -7.46 -8.47
C SER A 46 11.96 -7.31 -8.50
N MET A 47 11.33 -7.00 -7.37
CA MET A 47 9.89 -6.90 -7.21
C MET A 47 9.37 -5.48 -7.48
N SER A 48 8.22 -5.40 -8.13
CA SER A 48 7.42 -4.17 -8.25
C SER A 48 5.92 -4.49 -8.18
N THR A 49 5.12 -3.49 -7.84
CA THR A 49 3.65 -3.56 -7.91
C THR A 49 3.16 -2.82 -9.14
N PHE A 50 2.10 -3.30 -9.76
CA PHE A 50 1.45 -2.63 -10.89
C PHE A 50 -0.06 -2.81 -10.79
N ASP A 51 -0.78 -2.14 -11.69
CA ASP A 51 -2.24 -2.27 -11.84
C ASP A 51 -3.02 -2.14 -10.51
N HIS A 52 -2.95 -0.95 -9.92
CA HIS A 52 -3.66 -0.63 -8.68
C HIS A 52 -5.17 -0.36 -8.89
N GLY A 53 -5.75 -0.86 -9.99
CA GLY A 53 -7.12 -0.55 -10.42
C GLY A 53 -8.22 -1.06 -9.49
N LEU A 54 -7.91 -2.05 -8.63
CA LEU A 54 -8.81 -2.61 -7.61
C LEU A 54 -8.53 -2.10 -6.19
N TRP A 55 -7.66 -1.10 -6.03
CA TRP A 55 -7.39 -0.49 -4.74
C TRP A 55 -8.53 0.45 -4.33
N PHE A 56 -8.50 0.89 -3.07
CA PHE A 56 -9.48 1.76 -2.42
C PHE A 56 -10.86 1.08 -2.18
N GLY A 57 -10.85 -0.24 -1.95
CA GLY A 57 -12.03 -1.02 -1.57
C GLY A 57 -12.88 -1.49 -2.76
N GLY A 58 -12.24 -2.09 -3.77
CA GLY A 58 -12.93 -2.77 -4.87
C GLY A 58 -12.89 -2.05 -6.23
N GLY A 59 -12.07 -1.00 -6.36
CA GLY A 59 -11.66 -0.44 -7.65
C GLY A 59 -12.37 0.83 -8.14
N ALA A 60 -12.13 1.18 -9.41
CA ALA A 60 -12.35 2.52 -10.00
C ALA A 60 -13.76 3.15 -9.89
N ASN A 61 -14.77 2.43 -9.40
CA ASN A 61 -16.17 2.87 -9.31
C ASN A 61 -16.65 3.07 -7.87
N TRP A 62 -15.75 3.26 -6.91
CA TRP A 62 -16.12 3.54 -5.53
C TRP A 62 -16.95 4.84 -5.41
N THR A 63 -17.88 4.85 -4.46
CA THR A 63 -18.64 6.05 -4.07
C THR A 63 -18.14 6.60 -2.73
N LEU A 64 -18.60 7.79 -2.35
CA LEU A 64 -18.34 8.35 -1.01
C LEU A 64 -18.82 7.41 0.11
N ASP A 65 -19.94 6.71 -0.10
CA ASP A 65 -20.48 5.79 0.91
C ASP A 65 -19.64 4.52 1.01
N ASP A 66 -19.12 4.02 -0.11
CA ASP A 66 -18.18 2.88 -0.12
C ASP A 66 -16.91 3.23 0.64
N LEU A 67 -16.29 4.37 0.33
CA LEU A 67 -15.08 4.86 1.01
C LEU A 67 -15.29 5.02 2.52
N ARG A 68 -16.44 5.54 2.93
CA ARG A 68 -16.79 5.68 4.36
C ARG A 68 -17.03 4.34 5.03
N ALA A 69 -17.60 3.37 4.32
CA ALA A 69 -17.89 2.04 4.85
C ALA A 69 -16.62 1.25 5.17
N VAL A 70 -15.59 1.35 4.33
CA VAL A 70 -14.25 0.79 4.61
C VAL A 70 -13.50 1.62 5.64
N GLY A 71 -13.61 2.95 5.58
CA GLY A 71 -13.16 3.88 6.62
C GLY A 71 -11.74 3.58 7.13
N THR A 72 -11.61 3.38 8.44
CA THR A 72 -10.32 3.12 9.10
C THR A 72 -10.11 1.65 9.47
N ARG A 73 -10.86 0.73 8.85
CA ARG A 73 -10.72 -0.71 9.14
C ARG A 73 -9.29 -1.19 8.83
N PRO A 74 -8.70 -2.06 9.67
CA PRO A 74 -7.45 -2.72 9.35
C PRO A 74 -7.54 -3.45 8.01
N TRP A 75 -6.44 -3.48 7.27
CA TRP A 75 -6.32 -4.13 5.96
C TRP A 75 -4.98 -4.88 5.88
N ASP A 76 -4.85 -5.95 6.67
CA ASP A 76 -3.59 -6.65 6.99
C ASP A 76 -3.43 -8.00 6.27
N ASP A 77 -3.92 -8.09 5.04
CA ASP A 77 -4.00 -9.34 4.27
C ASP A 77 -2.65 -9.84 3.69
N LEU A 78 -1.56 -9.10 3.87
CA LEU A 78 -0.22 -9.50 3.44
C LEU A 78 0.64 -9.94 4.64
N ASP A 79 1.35 -11.07 4.49
CA ASP A 79 2.33 -11.51 5.49
C ASP A 79 3.50 -10.52 5.54
N GLY A 80 3.47 -9.61 6.53
CA GLY A 80 4.55 -8.67 6.78
C GLY A 80 5.85 -9.34 7.26
N GLY A 81 5.80 -10.59 7.73
CA GLY A 81 6.95 -11.32 8.25
C GLY A 81 7.97 -11.73 7.19
N VAL A 82 7.69 -11.51 5.89
CA VAL A 82 8.65 -11.73 4.80
C VAL A 82 9.55 -10.52 4.55
N ALA A 83 9.14 -9.32 4.96
CA ALA A 83 9.87 -8.07 4.76
C ALA A 83 10.92 -7.82 5.86
N SER A 84 11.90 -6.94 5.60
CA SER A 84 12.91 -6.56 6.60
C SER A 84 12.26 -5.76 7.74
N ALA A 85 12.63 -6.07 8.98
CA ALA A 85 12.21 -5.31 10.15
C ALA A 85 12.60 -3.83 10.04
N ALA A 86 13.84 -3.53 9.62
CA ALA A 86 14.31 -2.16 9.43
C ALA A 86 13.48 -1.42 8.37
N ALA A 87 13.24 -2.05 7.22
CA ALA A 87 12.46 -1.44 6.14
C ALA A 87 10.98 -1.22 6.53
N LEU A 88 10.40 -2.13 7.33
CA LEU A 88 9.05 -1.98 7.88
C LEU A 88 8.96 -0.79 8.84
N LEU A 89 9.95 -0.61 9.71
CA LEU A 89 10.03 0.55 10.61
C LEU A 89 10.19 1.86 9.85
N GLU A 90 11.09 1.89 8.85
CA GLU A 90 11.27 3.07 8.00
C GLU A 90 9.97 3.42 7.26
N THR A 91 9.30 2.42 6.70
CA THR A 91 8.01 2.60 6.03
C THR A 91 6.95 3.13 6.99
N ALA A 92 6.89 2.58 8.21
CA ALA A 92 5.97 3.04 9.23
C ALA A 92 6.17 4.53 9.54
N ASP A 93 7.42 4.96 9.76
CA ASP A 93 7.73 6.35 10.06
C ASP A 93 7.42 7.29 8.88
N ARG A 94 7.63 6.83 7.64
CA ARG A 94 7.26 7.59 6.43
C ARG A 94 5.75 7.75 6.28
N ILE A 95 4.97 6.71 6.57
CA ILE A 95 3.50 6.77 6.52
C ILE A 95 2.96 7.66 7.64
N ASP A 96 3.48 7.51 8.87
CA ASP A 96 3.08 8.31 10.04
C ASP A 96 3.39 9.80 9.86
N ALA A 97 4.42 10.12 9.07
CA ALA A 97 4.79 11.49 8.73
C ALA A 97 3.94 12.11 7.60
N LEU A 98 3.07 11.35 6.93
CA LEU A 98 2.23 11.89 5.85
C LEU A 98 1.28 12.95 6.40
N THR A 99 1.35 14.15 5.83
CA THR A 99 0.38 15.19 6.14
C THR A 99 -0.83 15.09 5.21
N LEU A 100 -1.98 15.61 5.67
CA LEU A 100 -3.15 15.76 4.81
C LEU A 100 -2.86 16.58 3.54
N ASN A 101 -1.93 17.53 3.62
CA ASN A 101 -1.53 18.33 2.46
C ASN A 101 -0.70 17.52 1.45
N ASP A 102 0.17 16.62 1.90
CA ASP A 102 0.92 15.73 1.01
C ASP A 102 -0.06 14.86 0.21
N ILE A 103 -1.03 14.26 0.89
CA ILE A 103 -2.03 13.39 0.26
C ILE A 103 -2.92 14.19 -0.69
N ARG A 104 -3.42 15.37 -0.27
CA ARG A 104 -4.23 16.25 -1.13
C ARG A 104 -3.47 16.76 -2.35
N SER A 105 -2.15 16.97 -2.22
CA SER A 105 -1.33 17.40 -3.35
C SER A 105 -1.31 16.35 -4.46
N VAL A 106 -1.32 15.06 -4.09
CA VAL A 106 -1.37 13.93 -5.02
C VAL A 106 -2.78 13.68 -5.52
N THR A 107 -3.79 13.58 -4.64
CA THR A 107 -5.17 13.34 -5.10
C THR A 107 -5.69 14.49 -5.96
N GLY A 108 -5.22 15.71 -5.72
CA GLY A 108 -5.54 16.90 -6.51
C GLY A 108 -4.94 16.91 -7.93
N THR A 109 -4.02 16.00 -8.28
CA THR A 109 -3.52 15.87 -9.66
C THR A 109 -4.39 14.96 -10.52
N VAL A 110 -5.36 14.26 -9.94
CA VAL A 110 -6.26 13.37 -10.70
C VAL A 110 -7.14 14.23 -11.61
N PRO A 111 -7.15 13.97 -12.94
CA PRO A 111 -7.97 14.74 -13.86
C PRO A 111 -9.46 14.54 -13.60
N VAL A 112 -10.22 15.63 -13.59
CA VAL A 112 -11.68 15.58 -13.35
C VAL A 112 -12.43 14.94 -14.53
N GLU A 113 -11.82 14.90 -15.71
CA GLU A 113 -12.34 14.18 -16.88
C GLU A 113 -12.34 12.65 -16.71
N TRP A 114 -11.82 12.11 -15.62
CA TRP A 114 -11.87 10.67 -15.28
C TRP A 114 -13.09 10.33 -14.42
N ASP A 115 -14.18 11.10 -14.55
CA ASP A 115 -15.46 10.92 -13.86
C ASP A 115 -15.36 10.86 -12.31
N THR A 116 -14.26 11.35 -11.73
CA THR A 116 -14.08 11.46 -10.28
C THR A 116 -14.24 12.92 -9.85
N THR A 117 -15.09 13.18 -8.87
CA THR A 117 -15.33 14.54 -8.39
C THR A 117 -14.24 15.01 -7.42
N GLN A 118 -14.04 16.34 -7.35
CA GLN A 118 -13.13 16.91 -6.36
C GLN A 118 -13.54 16.59 -4.92
N ARG A 119 -14.85 16.45 -4.66
CA ARG A 119 -15.36 16.08 -3.33
C ARG A 119 -14.92 14.67 -2.93
N GLU A 120 -15.00 13.73 -3.86
CA GLU A 120 -14.53 12.36 -3.71
C GLU A 120 -13.03 12.28 -3.45
N LEU A 121 -12.21 13.02 -4.22
CA LEU A 121 -10.75 13.08 -4.01
C LEU A 121 -10.36 13.69 -2.65
N LEU A 122 -11.13 14.66 -2.16
CA LEU A 122 -10.92 15.26 -0.83
C LEU A 122 -11.33 14.33 0.31
N GLU A 123 -12.42 13.56 0.14
CA GLU A 123 -12.84 12.56 1.11
C GLU A 123 -11.83 11.43 1.18
N LEU A 124 -11.40 10.89 0.03
CA LEU A 124 -10.35 9.88 -0.06
C LEU A 124 -9.08 10.35 0.65
N ALA A 125 -8.62 11.58 0.37
CA ALA A 125 -7.43 12.12 1.04
C ALA A 125 -7.59 12.19 2.57
N SER A 126 -8.78 12.53 3.05
CA SER A 126 -9.08 12.59 4.48
C SER A 126 -9.09 11.20 5.11
N ILE A 127 -9.63 10.20 4.42
CA ILE A 127 -9.63 8.80 4.87
C ILE A 127 -8.20 8.26 4.94
N LEU A 128 -7.42 8.42 3.87
CA LEU A 128 -6.01 7.97 3.84
C LEU A 128 -5.19 8.62 4.96
N PHE A 129 -5.41 9.91 5.22
CA PHE A 129 -4.75 10.62 6.32
C PHE A 129 -5.09 10.00 7.69
N VAL A 130 -6.36 9.73 7.96
CA VAL A 130 -6.78 9.11 9.24
C VAL A 130 -6.27 7.66 9.34
N ARG A 131 -6.17 6.94 8.22
CA ARG A 131 -5.64 5.56 8.19
C ARG A 131 -4.15 5.49 8.52
N ALA A 132 -3.38 6.52 8.17
CA ALA A 132 -1.92 6.50 8.25
C ALA A 132 -1.37 6.06 9.61
N GLU A 133 -1.89 6.60 10.72
CA GLU A 133 -1.47 6.23 12.08
C GLU A 133 -1.68 4.72 12.35
N GLY A 134 -2.87 4.20 11.99
CA GLY A 134 -3.19 2.79 12.18
C GLY A 134 -2.33 1.85 11.34
N VAL A 135 -2.03 2.25 10.09
CA VAL A 135 -1.14 1.51 9.19
C VAL A 135 0.29 1.51 9.75
N ALA A 136 0.80 2.66 10.18
CA ALA A 136 2.13 2.76 10.79
C ALA A 136 2.26 1.85 12.02
N GLN A 137 1.24 1.80 12.87
CA GLN A 137 1.24 0.91 14.03
C GLN A 137 1.24 -0.58 13.65
N ARG A 138 0.51 -0.97 12.59
CA ARG A 138 0.53 -2.35 12.08
C ARG A 138 1.87 -2.71 11.47
N LEU A 139 2.52 -1.79 10.74
CA LEU A 139 3.88 -1.99 10.22
C LEU A 139 4.91 -2.17 11.34
N ARG A 140 4.84 -1.35 12.40
CA ARG A 140 5.69 -1.50 13.60
C ARG A 140 5.46 -2.86 14.28
N THR A 141 4.20 -3.31 14.32
CA THR A 141 3.85 -4.64 14.86
C THR A 141 4.40 -5.75 13.96
N ALA A 142 4.31 -5.62 12.64
CA ALA A 142 4.89 -6.57 11.69
C ALA A 142 6.42 -6.62 11.83
N ALA A 143 7.09 -5.47 12.02
CA ALA A 143 8.54 -5.40 12.22
C ALA A 143 8.99 -6.19 13.46
N ALA A 144 8.23 -6.10 14.56
CA ALA A 144 8.51 -6.85 15.78
C ALA A 144 8.39 -8.38 15.61
N HIS A 145 7.63 -8.84 14.61
CA HIS A 145 7.45 -10.25 14.27
C HIS A 145 8.22 -10.67 13.01
N SER A 146 8.95 -9.75 12.38
CA SER A 146 9.72 -10.08 11.19
C SER A 146 10.80 -11.09 11.51
N ARG A 147 10.97 -12.04 10.60
CA ARG A 147 12.01 -13.08 10.66
C ARG A 147 13.36 -12.57 10.17
N PHE A 148 13.42 -11.32 9.70
CA PHE A 148 14.56 -10.75 9.00
C PHE A 148 14.87 -9.36 9.56
N ALA A 149 16.11 -9.17 10.02
CA ALA A 149 16.59 -7.91 10.57
C ALA A 149 16.61 -6.79 9.52
#